data_AF-A0A934MVV5-F1
#
_entry.id   AF-A0A934MVV5-F1
#
_cell.length_a   1.000
_cell.length_b   1.000
_cell.length_c   1.000
_cell.angle_alpha   90.00
_cell.angle_beta   90.00
_cell.angle_gamma   90.00
#
_symmetry.space_group_name_H-M   'P 1'
#
loop_
_entity.id
_entity.type
_entity.pdbx_description
1 polymer ?
#
loop_
_entity_poly.entity_id
_entity_poly.type
_entity_poly.pdbx_seq_one_letter_code
_entity_poly.pdbx_strand_id
1 'polypeptide(L)' 'MNLSLEANANDSTGFQDDKDIPAWARGAVAAIKRMGYMKGKGSNHFDPSARTKRAEAVTVLLKLLTQRSN' A
#
# COMPACT_ATOMS: atom_id res chain seq x y z
N MET A 1 16.24 -4.39 -10.29
CA MET A 1 15.15 -3.60 -9.65
C MET A 1 15.46 -3.54 -8.18
N ASN A 2 15.65 -2.36 -7.60
CA ASN A 2 15.71 -2.22 -6.15
C ASN A 2 14.63 -1.22 -5.73
N LEU A 3 13.58 -1.73 -5.09
CA LEU A 3 12.50 -0.92 -4.54
C LEU A 3 12.84 -0.73 -3.06
N SER A 4 13.48 0.39 -2.73
CA SER A 4 13.86 0.70 -1.34
C SER A 4 12.61 1.05 -0.52
N LEU A 5 11.89 0.01 -0.08
CA LEU A 5 10.81 0.13 0.88
C LEU A 5 11.40 -0.04 2.28
N GLU A 6 11.44 1.06 3.04
CA GLU A 6 11.64 1.02 4.49
C GLU A 6 10.34 0.45 5.12
N ALA A 7 10.19 -0.87 5.07
CA ALA A 7 9.01 -1.61 5.51
C ALA A 7 9.28 -2.30 6.85
N ASN A 8 8.72 -1.76 7.94
CA ASN A 8 8.75 -2.41 9.24
C ASN A 8 7.43 -3.13 9.51
N ALA A 9 7.47 -4.41 9.87
CA ALA A 9 6.26 -5.22 10.13
C ALA A 9 5.40 -4.71 11.31
N ASN A 10 5.99 -3.86 12.15
CA ASN A 10 5.36 -3.24 13.32
C ASN A 10 4.85 -1.81 13.05
N ASP A 11 5.02 -1.27 11.84
CA ASP A 11 4.50 0.06 11.51
C ASP A 11 2.98 0.06 11.50
N SER A 12 2.33 1.06 12.10
CA SER A 12 0.91 1.30 11.87
C SER A 12 0.72 1.87 10.46
N THR A 13 -0.23 1.32 9.71
CA THR A 13 -0.59 1.84 8.39
C THR A 13 -1.49 3.08 8.47
N GLY A 14 -2.03 3.39 9.65
CA GLY A 14 -2.98 4.49 9.86
C GLY A 14 -4.30 4.33 9.11
N PHE A 15 -4.61 3.14 8.58
CA PHE A 15 -5.96 2.81 8.10
C PHE A 15 -6.85 2.37 9.28
N GLN A 16 -8.16 2.54 9.16
CA GLN A 16 -9.10 2.19 10.26
C GLN A 16 -9.16 0.67 10.51
N ASP A 17 -8.88 -0.13 9.48
CA ASP A 17 -8.83 -1.58 9.49
C ASP A 17 -7.40 -2.14 9.60
N ASP A 18 -6.47 -1.38 10.18
CA ASP A 18 -5.05 -1.78 10.36
C ASP A 18 -4.89 -3.14 11.06
N LYS A 19 -5.80 -3.44 12.00
CA LYS A 19 -5.86 -4.72 12.73
C LYS A 19 -6.14 -5.92 11.82
N ASP A 20 -6.80 -5.70 10.68
CA ASP A 20 -7.19 -6.74 9.73
C ASP A 20 -6.09 -6.97 8.67
N ILE A 21 -5.07 -6.10 8.63
CA ILE A 21 -3.93 -6.22 7.72
C ILE A 21 -2.95 -7.28 8.25
N PRO A 22 -2.62 -8.32 7.45
CA PRO A 22 -1.66 -9.34 7.85
C PRO A 22 -0.29 -8.74 8.19
N ALA A 23 0.38 -9.29 9.21
CA ALA A 23 1.66 -8.77 9.70
C ALA A 23 2.74 -8.67 8.60
N TRP A 24 2.76 -9.63 7.67
CA TRP A 24 3.70 -9.64 6.54
C TRP A 24 3.46 -8.48 5.56
N ALA A 25 2.22 -8.00 5.44
CA ALA A 25 1.84 -6.94 4.51
C ALA A 25 1.97 -5.55 5.14
N ARG A 26 1.88 -5.46 6.48
CA ARG A 26 1.74 -4.19 7.20
C ARG A 26 2.83 -3.17 6.86
N GLY A 27 4.09 -3.59 6.90
CA GLY A 27 5.21 -2.70 6.55
C GLY A 27 5.16 -2.19 5.11
N ALA A 28 4.78 -3.06 4.17
CA ALA A 28 4.63 -2.66 2.78
C ALA A 28 3.45 -1.68 2.59
N VAL A 29 2.30 -1.95 3.25
CA VAL A 29 1.11 -1.10 3.20
C VAL A 29 1.40 0.28 3.81
N ALA A 30 2.10 0.32 4.94
CA ALA A 30 2.52 1.57 5.58
C ALA A 30 3.43 2.38 4.66
N ALA A 31 4.42 1.74 4.03
CA ALA A 31 5.34 2.41 3.12
C ALA A 31 4.62 2.98 1.88
N ILE A 32 3.78 2.21 1.21
CA ILE A 32 3.07 2.68 -0.01
C ILE A 32 2.05 3.78 0.28
N LYS A 33 1.45 3.78 1.48
CA LYS A 33 0.56 4.86 1.92
C LYS A 33 1.35 6.14 2.18
N ARG A 34 2.49 6.03 2.88
CA ARG A 34 3.40 7.16 3.18
C ARG A 34 3.90 7.82 1.90
N MET A 35 4.19 7.03 0.87
CA MET A 35 4.60 7.51 -0.45
C MET A 35 3.44 8.02 -1.31
N GLY A 36 2.18 7.92 -0.86
CA GLY A 36 1.01 8.42 -1.57
C GLY A 36 0.57 7.58 -2.78
N TYR A 37 1.15 6.39 -2.98
CA TYR A 37 0.77 5.52 -4.11
C TYR A 37 -0.59 4.87 -3.91
N MET A 38 -0.98 4.65 -2.66
CA MET A 38 -2.26 4.06 -2.29
C MET A 38 -3.00 4.93 -1.28
N LYS A 39 -4.25 5.29 -1.60
CA LYS A 39 -5.10 6.15 -0.75
C LYS A 39 -6.13 5.36 0.09
N GLY A 40 -6.22 4.05 -0.11
CA GLY A 40 -7.29 3.23 0.47
C GLY A 40 -8.65 3.50 -0.18
N LYS A 41 -9.70 2.97 0.44
CA LYS A 41 -11.10 3.09 0.05
C LYS A 41 -11.83 4.06 0.99
N GLY A 42 -13.15 4.17 0.82
CA GLY A 42 -14.02 4.96 1.70
C GLY A 42 -13.74 4.74 3.18
N SER A 43 -14.00 5.75 4.00
CA SER A 43 -13.74 5.73 5.44
C SER A 43 -12.30 5.39 5.83
N ASN A 44 -11.28 5.69 5.00
CA ASN A 44 -9.87 5.41 5.30
C ASN A 44 -9.60 3.92 5.63
N HIS A 45 -10.15 3.00 4.82
CA HIS A 45 -9.91 1.57 4.93
C HIS A 45 -8.93 1.10 3.84
N PHE A 46 -8.06 0.15 4.17
CA PHE A 46 -7.23 -0.57 3.20
C PHE A 46 -8.02 -1.69 2.51
N ASP A 47 -8.87 -2.36 3.28
CA ASP A 47 -9.72 -3.50 2.92
C ASP A 47 -8.91 -4.71 2.45
N PRO A 48 -8.13 -5.35 3.36
CA PRO A 48 -7.13 -6.37 3.02
C PRO A 48 -7.72 -7.67 2.46
N SER A 49 -9.00 -7.95 2.73
CA SER A 49 -9.70 -9.16 2.29
C SER A 49 -10.44 -8.95 0.96
N ALA A 50 -10.59 -7.70 0.50
CA ALA A 50 -11.26 -7.44 -0.75
C ALA A 50 -10.42 -7.83 -1.97
N ARG A 51 -11.14 -8.27 -3.01
CA ARG A 51 -10.53 -8.55 -4.31
C ARG A 51 -10.12 -7.24 -4.99
N THR A 52 -8.84 -7.14 -5.34
CA THR A 52 -8.32 -6.07 -6.19
C THR A 52 -8.74 -6.29 -7.65
N LYS A 53 -9.10 -5.21 -8.35
CA LYS A 53 -9.35 -5.23 -9.80
C LYS A 53 -8.02 -5.11 -10.57
N ARG A 54 -7.94 -5.72 -11.76
CA ARG A 54 -6.74 -5.61 -12.64
C ARG A 54 -6.35 -4.15 -12.90
N ALA A 55 -7.33 -3.28 -13.14
CA ALA A 55 -7.09 -1.85 -13.37
C ALA A 55 -6.48 -1.15 -12.15
N GLU A 56 -6.89 -1.51 -10.94
CA GLU A 56 -6.34 -0.95 -9.69
C GLU A 56 -4.89 -1.39 -9.50
N ALA A 57 -4.60 -2.68 -9.71
CA ALA A 57 -3.25 -3.22 -9.63
C ALA A 57 -2.31 -2.54 -10.64
N VAL A 58 -2.73 -2.42 -11.91
CA VAL A 58 -1.93 -1.75 -12.95
C VAL A 58 -1.72 -0.27 -12.63
N THR A 59 -2.72 0.40 -12.06
CA THR A 59 -2.60 1.81 -11.65
C THR A 59 -1.51 2.00 -10.60
N VAL A 60 -1.43 1.12 -9.61
CA VAL A 60 -0.38 1.17 -8.58
C VAL A 60 0.99 0.89 -9.20
N LEU A 61 1.11 -0.13 -10.05
CA LEU A 61 2.36 -0.46 -10.75
C LEU A 61 2.86 0.71 -11.61
N LEU A 62 1.96 1.35 -12.36
CA LEU A 62 2.32 2.49 -13.21
C LEU A 62 2.84 3.66 -12.37
N LYS A 63 2.17 4.00 -11.27
CA LYS A 63 2.64 5.05 -10.34
C LYS A 63 4.03 4.76 -9.79
N LEU A 64 4.28 3.51 -9.40
CA LEU A 64 5.60 3.08 -8.91
C LEU A 64 6.69 3.21 -9.99
N LEU A 65 6.36 2.89 -11.25
CA LEU A 65 7.30 3.02 -12.37
C LEU A 65 7.58 4.48 -12.72
N THR A 66 6.56 5.33 -12.75
CA THR A 66 6.70 6.76 -13.09
C THR A 66 7.48 7.54 -12.03
N GLN A 67 7.35 7.22 -10.74
CA GLN A 67 8.10 7.95 -9.72
C GLN A 67 9.61 7.69 -9.77
N ARG A 68 10.05 6.56 -10.35
CA ARG A 68 11.48 6.26 -10.54
C ARG A 68 12.12 7.07 -11.67
N SER A 69 11.33 7.53 -12.64
CA SER A 69 11.83 8.27 -13.81
C SER A 69 12.01 9.77 -13.57
N ASN A 70 11.76 10.25 -12.35
CA ASN A 70 12.05 11.61 -11.89
C ASN A 70 13.19 11.59 -10.87
#